data_AF-A0A2N3FXP2-F1
#
_entry.id   AF-A0A2N3FXP2-F1
#
_cell.length_a   1.000
_cell.length_b   1.000
_cell.length_c   1.000
_cell.angle_alpha   90.00
_cell.angle_beta   90.00
_cell.angle_gamma   90.00
#
_symmetry.space_group_name_H-M   'P 1'
#
loop_
_entity.id
_entity.type
_entity.pdbx_description
1 polymer ?
#
loop_
_entity_poly.entity_id
_entity_poly.type
_entity_poly.pdbx_seq_one_letter_code
_entity_poly.pdbx_strand_id
1 'polypeptide(L)'
;MNVVRIKLFIALGGGVVGLVMLFWALERTSLVAFAADTHGRAAQPPFSIYVMMFVGLILVNFAVFYSLSEWSKHLRRNPQTLQAPVWVLFSIAAVSGAALITGIANHSAFVQSHEVIPMDIDRGFIAYQVVTTTFVLAPLVLLAVRWSPGYRPRVPDED
;
A
#
# COMPACT_ATOMS: atom_id res chain seq x y z
N MET A 1 24.44 -5.08 10.76
CA MET A 1 23.00 -5.41 10.83
C MET A 1 22.09 -4.17 10.89
N ASN A 2 22.49 -3.05 11.52
CA ASN A 2 21.62 -1.89 11.75
C ASN A 2 21.27 -1.05 10.50
N VAL A 3 22.18 -0.94 9.52
CA VAL A 3 22.00 -0.03 8.38
C VAL A 3 20.84 -0.44 7.45
N VAL A 4 20.69 -1.74 7.16
CA VAL A 4 19.59 -2.23 6.28
C VAL A 4 18.24 -2.02 6.96
N ARG A 5 18.14 -2.29 8.27
CA ARG A 5 16.90 -2.08 9.02
C ARG A 5 16.48 -0.62 8.97
N ILE A 6 17.41 0.32 9.20
CA ILE A 6 17.14 1.76 9.12
C ILE A 6 16.61 2.15 7.73
N LYS A 7 17.25 1.67 6.65
CA LYS A 7 16.79 1.92 5.29
C LYS A 7 15.37 1.42 5.04
N LEU A 8 15.04 0.22 5.54
CA LEU A 8 13.71 -0.37 5.42
C LEU A 8 12.67 0.39 6.26
N PHE A 9 13.03 0.89 7.44
CA PHE A 9 12.16 1.75 8.24
C PHE A 9 11.88 3.09 7.56
N ILE A 10 12.88 3.70 6.93
CA ILE A 10 12.69 4.93 6.14
C ILE A 10 11.77 4.66 4.94
N ALA A 11 11.99 3.54 4.24
CA ALA A 11 11.14 3.14 3.12
C ALA A 11 9.70 2.88 3.57
N LEU A 12 9.50 2.23 4.72
CA LEU A 12 8.19 2.02 5.33
C LEU A 12 7.53 3.37 5.65
N GLY A 13 8.24 4.29 6.30
CA GLY A 13 7.71 5.62 6.60
C GLY A 13 7.29 6.38 5.34
N GLY A 14 8.14 6.39 4.30
CA GLY A 14 7.80 7.00 3.00
C GLY A 14 6.61 6.34 2.31
N GLY A 15 6.53 5.01 2.37
CA GLY A 15 5.39 4.24 1.85
C GLY A 15 4.10 4.55 2.60
N VAL A 16 4.13 4.63 3.93
CA VAL A 16 2.97 5.01 4.76
C VAL A 16 2.50 6.42 4.43
N VAL A 17 3.40 7.40 4.28
CA VAL A 17 3.04 8.76 3.84
C VAL A 17 2.39 8.72 2.46
N GLY A 18 2.95 7.96 1.51
CA GLY A 18 2.36 7.79 0.19
C GLY A 18 0.96 7.16 0.23
N LEU A 19 0.75 6.15 1.08
CA LEU A 19 -0.56 5.52 1.29
C LEU A 19 -1.56 6.50 1.90
N VAL A 20 -1.16 7.30 2.89
CA VAL A 20 -2.02 8.35 3.47
C VAL A 20 -2.45 9.33 2.38
N MET A 21 -1.53 9.82 1.56
CA MET A 21 -1.86 10.73 0.46
C MET A 21 -2.82 10.10 -0.55
N LEU A 22 -2.57 8.84 -0.93
CA LEU A 22 -3.39 8.12 -1.90
C LEU A 22 -4.81 7.90 -1.35
N PHE A 23 -4.94 7.35 -0.15
CA PHE A 23 -6.25 7.05 0.44
C PHE A 23 -7.02 8.32 0.81
N TRP A 24 -6.33 9.37 1.28
CA TRP A 24 -6.94 10.67 1.50
C TRP A 24 -7.55 11.23 0.23
N ALA A 25 -6.82 11.14 -0.88
CA ALA A 25 -7.30 11.62 -2.16
C ALA A 25 -8.43 10.74 -2.73
N LEU A 26 -8.35 9.42 -2.56
CA LEU A 26 -9.42 8.49 -2.95
C LEU A 26 -10.71 8.74 -2.18
N GLU A 27 -10.64 8.87 -0.85
CA GLU A 27 -11.79 9.17 0.00
C GLU A 27 -12.45 10.50 -0.38
N ARG A 28 -11.62 11.53 -0.62
CA ARG A 28 -12.17 12.81 -1.08
C ARG A 28 -12.81 12.71 -2.46
N THR A 29 -12.28 11.86 -3.34
CA THR A 29 -12.86 11.61 -4.66
C THR A 29 -14.19 10.89 -4.56
N SER A 30 -14.29 9.84 -3.71
CA SER A 30 -15.54 9.10 -3.52
C SER A 30 -16.62 9.98 -2.90
N LEU A 31 -16.29 10.82 -1.92
CA LEU A 31 -17.26 11.76 -1.34
C LEU A 31 -17.79 12.76 -2.37
N VAL A 32 -16.91 13.34 -3.21
CA VAL A 32 -17.33 14.24 -4.30
C VAL A 32 -18.19 13.50 -5.32
N ALA A 33 -17.87 12.25 -5.64
CA ALA A 33 -18.65 11.43 -6.55
C ALA A 33 -20.05 11.13 -6.00
N PHE A 34 -20.14 10.69 -4.74
CA PHE A 34 -21.41 10.43 -4.08
C PHE A 34 -22.27 11.70 -4.00
N ALA A 35 -21.69 12.84 -3.61
CA ALA A 35 -22.44 14.10 -3.52
C ALA A 35 -22.96 14.56 -4.89
N ALA A 36 -22.18 14.35 -5.95
CA ALA A 36 -22.60 14.70 -7.31
C ALA A 36 -23.75 13.82 -7.80
N ASP A 37 -23.74 12.52 -7.47
CA ASP A 37 -24.79 11.56 -7.80
C ASP A 37 -26.13 11.93 -7.14
N THR A 38 -26.11 12.28 -5.84
CA THR A 38 -27.31 12.74 -5.11
C THR A 38 -27.93 14.00 -5.73
N HIS A 39 -27.14 14.85 -6.38
CA HIS A 39 -27.59 16.09 -7.02
C HIS A 39 -27.79 15.97 -8.54
N GLY A 40 -27.62 14.79 -9.14
CA GLY A 40 -27.74 14.57 -10.58
C GLY A 40 -26.73 15.35 -11.42
N ARG A 41 -25.55 15.68 -10.85
CA ARG A 41 -24.49 16.44 -11.52
C ARG A 41 -23.29 15.55 -11.82
N ALA A 42 -22.48 15.96 -12.81
CA ALA A 42 -21.19 15.33 -13.04
C ALA A 42 -20.22 15.65 -11.89
N ALA A 43 -19.59 14.63 -11.31
CA ALA A 43 -18.55 14.80 -10.32
C ALA A 43 -17.36 15.55 -10.91
N GLN A 44 -16.95 16.66 -10.30
CA GLN A 44 -15.76 17.42 -10.69
C GLN A 44 -14.78 17.53 -9.51
N PRO A 45 -13.98 16.49 -9.25
CA PRO A 45 -12.94 16.55 -8.23
C PRO A 45 -11.91 17.64 -8.59
N PRO A 46 -11.47 18.47 -7.62
CA PRO A 46 -10.40 19.43 -7.84
C PRO A 46 -9.12 18.76 -8.38
N PHE A 47 -8.43 19.44 -9.30
CA PHE A 47 -7.18 18.93 -9.91
C PHE A 47 -6.12 18.51 -8.87
N SER A 48 -6.07 19.19 -7.72
CA SER A 48 -5.17 18.89 -6.61
C SER A 48 -5.32 17.47 -6.07
N ILE A 49 -6.51 16.86 -6.17
CA ILE A 49 -6.74 15.48 -5.73
C ILE A 49 -5.99 14.50 -6.64
N TYR A 50 -6.02 14.69 -7.96
CA TYR A 50 -5.28 13.85 -8.90
C TYR A 50 -3.77 13.97 -8.71
N VAL A 51 -3.27 15.19 -8.48
CA VAL A 51 -1.85 15.42 -8.16
C VAL A 51 -1.47 14.69 -6.88
N MET A 52 -2.29 14.76 -5.83
CA MET A 52 -2.03 14.07 -4.57
C MET A 52 -2.04 12.54 -4.75
N MET A 53 -2.98 11.98 -5.50
CA MET A 53 -2.98 10.55 -5.85
C MET A 53 -1.70 10.15 -6.58
N PHE A 54 -1.30 10.94 -7.58
CA PHE A 54 -0.12 10.66 -8.38
C PHE A 54 1.16 10.70 -7.55
N VAL A 55 1.33 11.72 -6.70
CA VAL A 55 2.47 11.81 -5.78
C VAL A 55 2.46 10.68 -4.76
N GLY A 56 1.30 10.35 -4.19
CA GLY A 56 1.15 9.21 -3.28
C GLY A 56 1.55 7.89 -3.95
N LEU A 57 1.12 7.67 -5.18
CA LEU A 57 1.46 6.48 -5.98
C LEU A 57 2.96 6.40 -6.25
N ILE A 58 3.61 7.52 -6.62
CA ILE A 58 5.06 7.58 -6.81
C ILE A 58 5.79 7.19 -5.53
N LEU A 59 5.39 7.75 -4.39
CA LEU A 59 6.01 7.46 -3.10
C LEU A 59 5.88 5.99 -2.70
N VAL A 60 4.68 5.42 -2.84
CA VAL A 60 4.43 4.00 -2.55
C VAL A 60 5.26 3.12 -3.49
N ASN A 61 5.27 3.39 -4.79
CA ASN A 61 6.07 2.62 -5.75
C ASN A 61 7.55 2.70 -5.41
N PHE A 62 8.09 3.90 -5.19
CA PHE A 62 9.49 4.08 -4.83
C PHE A 62 9.85 3.32 -3.55
N ALA A 63 9.00 3.41 -2.51
CA ALA A 63 9.19 2.69 -1.26
C ALA A 63 9.20 1.15 -1.44
N VAL A 64 8.26 0.61 -2.23
CA VAL A 64 8.16 -0.83 -2.52
C VAL A 64 9.38 -1.32 -3.30
N PHE A 65 9.73 -0.65 -4.40
CA PHE A 65 10.88 -1.02 -5.23
C PHE A 65 12.21 -0.88 -4.48
N TYR A 66 12.37 0.17 -3.69
CA TYR A 66 13.54 0.39 -2.86
C TYR A 66 13.67 -0.72 -1.79
N SER A 67 12.58 -1.06 -1.12
CA SER A 67 12.54 -2.14 -0.12
C SER A 67 12.90 -3.50 -0.72
N LEU A 68 12.31 -3.83 -1.88
CA LEU A 68 12.63 -5.05 -2.63
C LEU A 68 14.11 -5.11 -3.02
N SER A 69 14.66 -4.00 -3.48
CA SER A 69 16.07 -3.89 -3.90
C SER A 69 17.03 -4.06 -2.73
N GLU A 70 16.80 -3.37 -1.61
CA GLU A 70 17.69 -3.48 -0.44
C GLU A 70 17.55 -4.82 0.27
N TRP A 71 16.33 -5.39 0.36
CA TRP A 71 16.11 -6.70 0.96
C TRP A 71 16.74 -7.83 0.13
N SER A 72 16.61 -7.80 -1.20
CA SER A 72 17.26 -8.78 -2.08
C SER A 72 18.80 -8.73 -2.00
N LYS A 73 19.40 -7.53 -1.88
CA LYS A 73 20.84 -7.37 -1.62
C LYS A 73 21.22 -7.94 -0.25
N HIS A 74 20.38 -7.74 0.76
CA HIS A 74 20.64 -8.24 2.11
C HIS A 74 20.66 -9.78 2.16
N LEU A 75 19.65 -10.43 1.56
CA LEU A 75 19.56 -11.89 1.52
C LEU A 75 20.72 -12.54 0.75
N ARG A 76 21.15 -11.93 -0.37
CA ARG A 76 22.36 -12.37 -1.08
C ARG A 76 23.60 -12.39 -0.19
N ARG A 77 23.79 -11.34 0.60
CA ARG A 77 24.96 -11.20 1.48
C ARG A 77 24.85 -12.09 2.73
N ASN A 78 23.66 -12.55 3.07
CA ASN A 78 23.38 -13.30 4.29
C ASN A 78 22.47 -14.49 3.96
N PRO A 79 22.99 -15.53 3.28
CA PRO A 79 22.17 -16.65 2.78
C PRO A 79 21.50 -17.47 3.90
N GLN A 80 22.03 -17.40 5.13
CA GLN A 80 21.46 -18.07 6.30
C GLN A 80 20.28 -17.31 6.94
N THR A 81 19.87 -16.16 6.37
CA THR A 81 18.74 -15.38 6.91
C THR A 81 17.45 -16.16 6.77
N LEU A 82 16.84 -16.50 7.90
CA LEU A 82 15.53 -17.16 7.94
C LEU A 82 14.46 -16.26 7.30
N GLN A 83 13.68 -16.85 6.40
CA GLN A 83 12.51 -16.21 5.80
C GLN A 83 11.24 -16.86 6.34
N ALA A 84 10.20 -16.07 6.56
CA ALA A 84 8.89 -16.61 6.92
C ALA A 84 8.39 -17.61 5.84
N PRO A 85 7.60 -18.63 6.17
CA PRO A 85 7.04 -19.53 5.16
C PRO A 85 6.16 -18.78 4.14
N VAL A 86 6.13 -19.24 2.88
CA VAL A 86 5.30 -18.63 1.80
C VAL A 86 3.84 -18.54 2.22
N TRP A 87 3.32 -19.64 2.79
CA TRP A 87 1.92 -19.71 3.19
C TRP A 87 1.57 -18.67 4.26
N VAL A 88 2.48 -18.38 5.21
CA VAL A 88 2.26 -17.35 6.24
C VAL A 88 2.14 -15.97 5.59
N LEU A 89 3.07 -15.63 4.70
CA LEU A 89 3.05 -14.34 4.00
C LEU A 89 1.80 -14.19 3.14
N PHE A 90 1.40 -15.25 2.45
CA PHE A 90 0.18 -15.27 1.66
C PHE A 90 -1.07 -15.12 2.53
N SER A 91 -1.16 -15.85 3.65
CA SER A 91 -2.28 -15.73 4.59
C SER A 91 -2.42 -14.32 5.15
N ILE A 92 -1.32 -13.66 5.54
CA ILE A 92 -1.35 -12.28 6.02
C ILE A 92 -1.88 -11.35 4.93
N ALA A 93 -1.36 -11.46 3.71
CA ALA A 93 -1.80 -10.64 2.58
C ALA A 93 -3.28 -10.87 2.25
N ALA A 94 -3.73 -12.13 2.23
CA ALA A 94 -5.11 -12.50 1.91
C ALA A 94 -6.09 -12.01 2.98
N VAL A 95 -5.80 -12.25 4.27
CA VAL A 95 -6.66 -11.80 5.38
C VAL A 95 -6.72 -10.27 5.43
N SER A 96 -5.58 -9.59 5.24
CA SER A 96 -5.54 -8.12 5.26
C SER A 96 -6.25 -7.51 4.06
N GLY A 97 -6.16 -8.15 2.88
CA GLY A 97 -6.89 -7.76 1.68
C GLY A 97 -8.41 -7.96 1.84
N ALA A 98 -8.82 -9.11 2.38
CA ALA A 98 -10.23 -9.39 2.66
C ALA A 98 -10.80 -8.41 3.69
N ALA A 99 -10.03 -8.11 4.74
CA ALA A 99 -10.38 -7.06 5.69
C ALA A 99 -10.58 -5.73 4.96
N LEU A 100 -9.57 -5.24 4.22
CA LEU A 100 -9.64 -3.96 3.49
C LEU A 100 -10.89 -3.86 2.61
N ILE A 101 -11.20 -4.90 1.82
CA ILE A 101 -12.39 -4.94 0.96
C ILE A 101 -13.67 -4.83 1.79
N THR A 102 -13.77 -5.60 2.87
CA THR A 102 -14.93 -5.59 3.77
C THR A 102 -15.10 -4.22 4.44
N GLY A 103 -14.01 -3.61 4.90
CA GLY A 103 -14.03 -2.28 5.49
C GLY A 103 -14.49 -1.21 4.50
N ILE A 104 -14.03 -1.26 3.25
CA ILE A 104 -14.47 -0.35 2.18
C ILE A 104 -15.96 -0.52 1.89
N ALA A 105 -16.45 -1.77 1.80
CA ALA A 105 -17.86 -2.04 1.55
C ALA A 105 -18.75 -1.49 2.69
N ASN A 106 -18.36 -1.74 3.94
CA ASN A 106 -19.09 -1.26 5.12
C ASN A 106 -19.07 0.27 5.21
N HIS A 107 -17.93 0.89 4.96
CA HIS A 107 -17.80 2.36 4.96
C HIS A 107 -18.65 3.00 3.86
N SER A 108 -18.61 2.45 2.64
CA SER A 108 -19.46 2.94 1.54
C SER A 108 -20.94 2.82 1.87
N ALA A 109 -21.38 1.70 2.46
CA ALA A 109 -22.77 1.52 2.88
C ALA A 109 -23.16 2.51 3.99
N PHE A 110 -22.25 2.77 4.93
CA PHE A 110 -22.44 3.78 5.98
C PHE A 110 -22.60 5.19 5.39
N VAL A 111 -21.72 5.61 4.47
CA VAL A 111 -21.81 6.93 3.82
C VAL A 111 -23.11 7.07 3.03
N GLN A 112 -23.51 6.04 2.29
CA GLN A 112 -24.76 6.03 1.52
C GLN A 112 -26.03 6.06 2.38
N SER A 113 -25.94 5.66 3.66
CA SER A 113 -27.07 5.69 4.58
C SER A 113 -27.44 7.11 5.06
N HIS A 114 -26.61 8.12 4.78
CA HIS A 114 -26.86 9.50 5.19
C HIS A 114 -27.70 10.26 4.15
N GLU A 115 -28.69 11.01 4.62
CA GLU A 115 -29.50 11.91 3.77
C GLU A 115 -28.67 13.05 3.15
N VAL A 116 -27.65 13.52 3.88
CA VAL A 116 -26.67 14.50 3.42
C VAL A 116 -25.29 13.90 3.57
N ILE A 117 -24.56 13.80 2.46
CA ILE A 117 -23.24 13.16 2.46
C ILE A 117 -22.25 14.03 3.24
N PRO A 118 -21.63 13.50 4.31
CA PRO A 118 -20.62 14.23 5.06
C PRO A 118 -19.38 14.42 4.17
N MET A 119 -18.98 15.68 3.97
CA MET A 119 -17.79 16.01 3.17
C MET A 119 -16.49 15.98 4.00
N ASP A 120 -16.60 15.70 5.30
CA ASP A 120 -15.46 15.55 6.20
C ASP A 120 -14.80 14.19 6.01
N ILE A 121 -13.47 14.19 5.95
CA ILE A 121 -12.69 12.97 5.77
C ILE A 121 -12.61 12.22 7.09
N ASP A 122 -13.03 10.95 7.05
CA ASP A 122 -12.89 10.04 8.18
C ASP A 122 -11.42 9.60 8.35
N ARG A 123 -10.74 10.23 9.30
CA ARG A 123 -9.33 9.92 9.64
C ARG A 123 -9.15 8.49 10.15
N GLY A 124 -10.16 7.94 10.82
CA GLY A 124 -10.14 6.57 11.33
C GLY A 124 -10.20 5.57 10.18
N PHE A 125 -11.04 5.83 9.19
CA PHE A 125 -11.12 5.01 7.97
C PHE A 125 -9.82 5.07 7.15
N ILE A 126 -9.22 6.26 6.98
CA ILE A 126 -7.91 6.39 6.33
C ILE A 126 -6.83 5.59 7.08
N ALA A 127 -6.77 5.72 8.42
CA ALA A 127 -5.82 4.97 9.22
C ALA A 127 -5.99 3.45 9.06
N TYR A 128 -7.25 2.99 9.05
CA TYR A 128 -7.59 1.61 8.77
C TYR A 128 -7.07 1.15 7.39
N GLN A 129 -7.35 1.89 6.32
CA GLN A 129 -6.91 1.57 4.96
C GLN A 129 -5.38 1.53 4.83
N VAL A 130 -4.69 2.49 5.45
CA VAL A 130 -3.23 2.57 5.44
C VAL A 130 -2.63 1.36 6.16
N VAL A 131 -3.17 0.99 7.32
CA VAL A 131 -2.68 -0.14 8.11
C VAL A 131 -2.89 -1.45 7.37
N THR A 132 -4.11 -1.73 6.90
CA THR A 132 -4.42 -2.99 6.19
C THR A 132 -3.63 -3.10 4.90
N THR A 133 -3.50 -2.00 4.14
CA THR A 133 -2.70 -1.98 2.91
C THR A 133 -1.22 -2.17 3.18
N THR A 134 -0.69 -1.62 4.28
CA THR A 134 0.69 -1.90 4.70
C THR A 134 0.88 -3.39 5.00
N PHE A 135 -0.08 -4.04 5.65
CA PHE A 135 -0.07 -5.48 5.89
C PHE A 135 -0.26 -6.32 4.62
N VAL A 136 -0.78 -5.75 3.53
CA VAL A 136 -0.78 -6.40 2.20
C VAL A 136 0.58 -6.21 1.52
N LEU A 137 1.10 -4.98 1.48
CA LEU A 137 2.32 -4.65 0.73
C LEU A 137 3.58 -5.26 1.36
N ALA A 138 3.70 -5.26 2.69
CA ALA A 138 4.87 -5.81 3.38
C ALA A 138 5.15 -7.29 3.02
N PRO A 139 4.19 -8.23 3.16
CA PRO A 139 4.41 -9.62 2.76
C PRO A 139 4.58 -9.76 1.25
N LEU A 140 3.94 -8.93 0.42
CA LEU A 140 4.16 -8.94 -1.03
C LEU A 140 5.61 -8.59 -1.39
N VAL A 141 6.22 -7.60 -0.74
CA VAL A 141 7.65 -7.29 -0.91
C VAL A 141 8.51 -8.49 -0.54
N LEU A 142 8.24 -9.14 0.61
CA LEU A 142 9.00 -10.29 1.07
C LEU A 142 8.85 -11.51 0.15
N LEU A 143 7.65 -11.71 -0.41
CA LEU A 143 7.35 -12.75 -1.40
C LEU A 143 8.09 -12.46 -2.70
N ALA A 144 7.89 -11.27 -3.28
CA ALA A 144 8.45 -10.87 -4.56
C ALA A 144 9.99 -10.96 -4.60
N VAL A 145 10.66 -10.74 -3.46
CA VAL A 145 12.12 -10.87 -3.38
C VAL A 145 12.62 -12.28 -3.69
N ARG A 146 11.82 -13.34 -3.45
CA ARG A 146 12.22 -14.73 -3.77
C ARG A 146 12.37 -15.00 -5.26
N TRP A 147 11.63 -14.25 -6.08
CA TRP A 147 11.66 -14.36 -7.54
C TRP A 147 12.42 -13.20 -8.19
N SER A 148 12.99 -12.29 -7.41
CA SER A 148 13.73 -11.16 -7.98
C SER A 148 15.00 -11.67 -8.67
N PRO A 149 15.37 -11.13 -9.85
CA PRO A 149 16.59 -11.50 -10.57
C PRO A 149 17.88 -11.36 -9.74
N GLY A 150 17.81 -10.62 -8.63
CA GLY A 150 18.89 -10.48 -7.68
C GLY A 150 19.03 -11.62 -6.66
N TYR A 151 18.09 -12.57 -6.55
CA TYR A 151 18.18 -13.68 -5.59
C TYR A 151 18.96 -14.89 -6.12
N ARG A 152 18.96 -15.12 -7.45
CA ARG A 152 19.67 -16.25 -8.04
C ARG A 152 21.19 -15.99 -8.03
N PRO A 153 22.02 -16.94 -7.55
CA PRO A 153 23.47 -16.89 -7.76
C PRO A 153 23.73 -16.77 -9.27
N ARG A 154 24.74 -15.97 -9.67
CA ARG A 154 25.32 -16.16 -11.00
C ARG A 154 25.82 -17.59 -11.04
N VAL A 155 25.28 -18.40 -11.93
CA VAL A 155 25.91 -19.66 -12.31
C VAL A 155 27.31 -19.26 -12.79
N PRO A 156 28.40 -19.80 -12.23
CA PRO A 156 29.72 -19.58 -12.80
C PRO A 156 29.67 -20.07 -14.25
N ASP A 157 30.08 -19.24 -15.20
CA ASP A 157 30.33 -19.73 -16.56
C ASP A 157 31.36 -20.87 -16.42
N GLU A 158 30.97 -22.08 -16.84
CA GLU A 158 31.88 -23.21 -16.92
C GLU A 158 32.87 -22.91 -18.07
N ASP A 159 34.08 -22.48 -17.71
CA ASP A 159 35.23 -22.40 -18.62
C ASP A 159 35.72 -23.80 -19.03
#